data_AF-A0A2V7HB96-F1
#
_entry.id   AF-A0A2V7HB96-F1
#
_cell.length_a   1.000
_cell.length_b   1.000
_cell.length_c   1.000
_cell.angle_alpha   90.00
_cell.angle_beta   90.00
_cell.angle_gamma   90.00
#
_symmetry.space_group_name_H-M   'P 1'
#
loop_
_entity.id
_entity.type
_entity.pdbx_description
1 polymer ?
#
loop_
_entity_poly.entity_id
_entity_poly.type
_entity_poly.pdbx_seq_one_letter_code
_entity_poly.pdbx_strand_id
1 'polypeptide(L)'
;MVLFLCTNLSPPSGPPTPPPCPTFSGTVTGTLTAANVIAVPGQGIDSGAAGFAEMLEAIRVGAAYANVHTTSHPGGEIRGRLDGRGPEEH
;
A
#
# COMPACT_ATOMS: atom_id res chain seq x y z
N MET A 1 -4.40 -4.32 -7.00
CA MET A 1 -4.61 -4.53 -5.56
C MET A 1 -4.14 -3.28 -4.86
N VAL A 2 -4.66 -3.04 -3.68
CA VAL A 2 -4.12 -2.02 -2.78
C VAL A 2 -3.88 -2.64 -1.41
N LEU A 3 -2.85 -2.15 -0.73
CA LEU A 3 -2.64 -2.37 0.69
C LEU A 3 -2.59 -1.00 1.36
N PHE A 4 -3.24 -0.89 2.52
CA PHE A 4 -3.13 0.30 3.35
C PHE A 4 -1.96 0.14 4.30
N LEU A 5 -0.99 1.04 4.20
CA LEU A 5 0.15 1.11 5.11
C LEU A 5 -0.25 1.73 6.45
N CYS A 6 -1.12 2.74 6.42
CA CYS A 6 -1.71 3.38 7.58
C CYS A 6 -3.07 3.99 7.24
N THR A 7 -3.88 4.32 8.25
CA THR A 7 -5.09 5.13 8.08
C THR A 7 -5.47 5.88 9.35
N ASN A 8 -5.87 7.16 9.22
CA ASN A 8 -6.55 7.91 10.29
C ASN A 8 -8.08 7.96 10.08
N LEU A 9 -8.58 7.21 9.10
CA LEU A 9 -9.99 7.05 8.79
C LEU A 9 -10.47 5.64 9.15
N SER A 10 -11.77 5.41 9.06
CA SER A 10 -12.35 4.07 9.23
C SER A 10 -11.71 3.08 8.23
N PRO A 11 -11.06 2.01 8.71
CA PRO A 11 -10.44 1.03 7.83
C PRO A 11 -11.51 0.23 7.06
N PRO A 12 -11.18 -0.28 5.86
CA PRO A 12 -12.07 -1.18 5.13
C PRO A 12 -12.38 -2.44 5.95
N SER A 13 -13.61 -2.95 5.84
CA SER A 13 -14.04 -4.17 6.53
C SER A 13 -13.43 -5.41 5.86
N GLY A 14 -12.90 -6.33 6.68
CA GLY A 14 -12.29 -7.58 6.21
C GLY A 14 -10.79 -7.69 6.48
N PRO A 15 -9.91 -6.84 5.90
CA PRO A 15 -8.48 -6.90 6.14
C PRO A 15 -8.11 -6.45 7.56
N PRO A 16 -6.93 -6.87 8.08
CA PRO A 16 -6.42 -6.37 9.34
C PRO A 16 -6.30 -4.84 9.35
N THR A 17 -6.68 -4.22 10.45
CA THR A 17 -6.65 -2.76 10.63
C THR A 17 -5.22 -2.21 10.53
N PRO A 18 -4.94 -1.27 9.60
CA PRO A 18 -3.65 -0.58 9.54
C PRO A 18 -3.42 0.32 10.76
N PRO A 19 -2.15 0.60 11.11
CA PRO A 19 -1.84 1.58 12.16
C PRO A 19 -2.28 3.01 11.77
N PRO A 20 -2.41 3.93 12.73
CA PRO A 20 -2.65 5.34 12.44
C PRO A 20 -1.51 5.96 11.63
N CYS A 21 -1.85 6.88 10.71
CA CYS A 21 -0.85 7.62 9.95
C CYS A 21 -0.20 8.73 10.80
N PRO A 22 1.12 8.95 10.67
CA PRO A 22 1.80 10.11 11.25
C PRO A 22 1.13 11.43 10.80
N THR A 23 1.13 12.45 11.67
CA THR A 23 0.36 13.70 11.44
C THR A 23 1.06 14.72 10.54
N PHE A 24 2.39 14.71 10.47
CA PHE A 24 3.18 15.63 9.63
C PHE A 24 4.21 14.86 8.81
N SER A 25 5.14 14.21 9.50
CA SER A 25 6.18 13.37 8.92
C SER A 25 6.43 12.21 9.86
N GLY A 26 6.75 11.05 9.31
CA GLY A 26 7.13 9.91 10.13
C GLY A 26 7.30 8.66 9.30
N THR A 27 7.76 7.62 9.97
CA THR A 27 7.92 6.29 9.40
C THR A 27 6.73 5.44 9.83
N VAL A 28 6.13 4.75 8.86
CA VAL A 28 5.16 3.68 9.13
C VAL A 28 5.88 2.36 8.92
N THR A 29 5.93 1.54 9.96
CA THR A 29 6.53 0.21 9.92
C THR A 29 5.48 -0.82 10.31
N GLY A 30 5.43 -1.93 9.58
CA GLY A 30 4.53 -3.03 9.88
C GLY A 30 4.77 -4.21 8.94
N THR A 31 4.14 -5.33 9.27
CA THR A 31 4.15 -6.53 8.43
C THR A 31 2.80 -6.68 7.77
N LEU A 32 2.82 -6.78 6.44
CA LEU A 32 1.63 -7.05 5.64
C LEU A 32 1.63 -8.51 5.21
N THR A 33 0.45 -9.12 5.20
CA THR A 33 0.22 -10.50 4.81
C THR A 33 -0.83 -10.56 3.71
N ALA A 34 -1.09 -11.77 3.20
CA ALA A 34 -2.17 -12.01 2.26
C ALA A 34 -3.55 -11.53 2.74
N ALA A 35 -3.79 -11.50 4.06
CA ALA A 35 -5.04 -10.99 4.62
C ALA A 35 -5.22 -9.47 4.44
N ASN A 36 -4.13 -8.74 4.20
CA ASN A 36 -4.15 -7.29 3.98
C ASN A 36 -4.45 -6.92 2.52
N VAL A 37 -4.52 -7.88 1.61
CA VAL A 37 -4.77 -7.64 0.19
C VAL A 37 -6.24 -7.36 -0.04
N ILE A 38 -6.53 -6.15 -0.50
CA ILE A 38 -7.88 -5.75 -0.90
C ILE A 38 -7.99 -5.91 -2.42
N ALA A 39 -8.91 -6.77 -2.84
CA ALA A 39 -9.28 -6.92 -4.24
C ALA A 39 -9.97 -5.64 -4.73
N VAL A 40 -9.58 -5.17 -5.91
CA VAL A 40 -10.24 -4.05 -6.59
C VAL A 40 -11.05 -4.62 -7.74
N PRO A 41 -12.39 -4.61 -7.65
CA PRO A 41 -13.24 -5.15 -8.71
C PRO A 41 -12.93 -4.49 -10.06
N GLY A 42 -12.86 -5.29 -11.13
CA GLY A 42 -12.63 -4.79 -12.50
C GLY A 42 -11.17 -4.63 -12.92
N GLN A 43 -10.19 -4.88 -12.02
CA GLN A 43 -8.77 -4.90 -12.39
C GLN A 43 -8.19 -6.31 -12.55
N GLY A 44 -9.02 -7.36 -12.43
CA GLY A 44 -8.59 -8.76 -12.59
C GLY A 44 -7.71 -9.28 -11.44
N ILE A 45 -8.06 -8.95 -10.20
CA ILE A 45 -7.17 -9.12 -9.05
C ILE A 45 -7.86 -9.91 -7.94
N ASP A 46 -7.29 -11.06 -7.61
CA ASP A 46 -7.72 -11.92 -6.52
C ASP A 46 -7.29 -11.37 -5.15
N SER A 47 -8.09 -11.61 -4.11
CA SER A 47 -7.68 -11.37 -2.72
C SER A 47 -6.85 -12.54 -2.19
N GLY A 48 -6.28 -12.40 -0.99
CA GLY A 48 -5.56 -13.49 -0.34
C GLY A 48 -4.20 -13.80 -0.98
N ALA A 49 -3.79 -15.07 -0.95
CA ALA A 49 -2.42 -15.46 -1.26
C ALA A 49 -2.00 -15.19 -2.72
N ALA A 50 -2.92 -15.39 -3.68
CA ALA A 50 -2.64 -15.13 -5.09
C ALA A 50 -2.40 -13.64 -5.36
N GLY A 51 -3.30 -12.77 -4.90
CA GLY A 51 -3.10 -11.32 -5.01
C GLY A 51 -1.87 -10.81 -4.26
N PHE A 52 -1.51 -11.45 -3.14
CA PHE A 52 -0.29 -11.10 -2.42
C PHE A 52 0.98 -11.44 -3.21
N ALA A 53 1.02 -12.59 -3.86
CA ALA A 53 2.14 -12.97 -4.73
C ALA A 53 2.31 -11.98 -5.89
N GLU A 54 1.21 -11.62 -6.57
CA GLU A 54 1.20 -10.63 -7.64
C GLU A 54 1.67 -9.24 -7.17
N MET A 55 1.27 -8.82 -5.96
CA MET A 55 1.74 -7.57 -5.35
C MET A 55 3.26 -7.59 -5.12
N LEU A 56 3.80 -8.69 -4.59
CA LEU A 56 5.24 -8.81 -4.34
C LEU A 56 6.04 -8.75 -5.64
N GLU A 57 5.57 -9.42 -6.69
CA GLU A 57 6.19 -9.34 -8.01
C GLU A 57 6.11 -7.91 -8.58
N ALA A 58 4.96 -7.25 -8.50
CA ALA A 58 4.81 -5.86 -8.94
C ALA A 58 5.78 -4.90 -8.21
N ILE A 59 6.01 -5.08 -6.92
CA ILE A 59 7.01 -4.30 -6.15
C ILE A 59 8.42 -4.61 -6.65
N ARG A 60 8.77 -5.89 -6.83
CA ARG A 60 10.12 -6.30 -7.26
C ARG A 60 10.49 -5.74 -8.63
N VAL A 61 9.54 -5.67 -9.55
CA VAL A 61 9.76 -5.16 -10.92
C VAL A 61 9.54 -3.65 -11.05
N GLY A 62 9.29 -2.91 -9.96
CA GLY A 62 9.10 -1.46 -10.02
C GLY A 62 7.75 -1.02 -10.60
N ALA A 63 6.77 -1.92 -10.68
CA ALA A 63 5.43 -1.66 -11.18
C ALA A 63 4.42 -1.27 -10.08
N ALA A 64 4.85 -1.22 -8.81
CA ALA A 64 4.05 -0.74 -7.70
C ALA A 64 4.40 0.70 -7.35
N TYR A 65 3.42 1.43 -6.81
CA TYR A 65 3.63 2.78 -6.27
C TYR A 65 2.90 2.92 -4.94
N ALA A 66 3.41 3.81 -4.09
CA ALA A 66 2.72 4.25 -2.88
C ALA A 66 2.03 5.59 -3.14
N ASN A 67 0.79 5.70 -2.67
CA ASN A 67 0.01 6.94 -2.67
C ASN A 67 -0.28 7.38 -1.24
N VAL A 68 -0.07 8.66 -0.94
CA VAL A 68 -0.48 9.29 0.33
C VAL A 68 -1.69 10.18 0.05
N HIS A 69 -2.75 10.03 0.83
CA HIS A 69 -3.94 10.87 0.74
C HIS A 69 -3.99 11.81 1.94
N THR A 70 -4.18 13.10 1.70
CA THR A 70 -4.44 14.11 2.73
C THR A 70 -5.83 14.70 2.52
N THR A 71 -6.34 15.42 3.53
CA THR A 71 -7.61 16.15 3.38
C THR A 71 -7.55 17.21 2.29
N SER A 72 -6.39 17.85 2.11
CA SER A 72 -6.15 18.85 1.07
C SER A 72 -5.98 18.23 -0.32
N HIS A 73 -5.49 16.99 -0.41
CA HIS A 73 -5.26 16.28 -1.67
C HIS A 73 -5.87 14.87 -1.64
N PRO A 74 -7.21 14.75 -1.74
CA PRO A 74 -7.91 13.47 -1.63
C PRO A 74 -7.62 12.53 -2.82
N GLY A 75 -7.17 13.05 -3.96
CA GLY A 75 -6.74 12.25 -5.12
C GLY A 75 -5.35 11.61 -4.99
N GLY A 76 -4.60 11.94 -3.94
CA GLY A 76 -3.23 11.50 -3.70
C GLY A 76 -2.21 12.62 -3.93
N GLU A 77 -1.30 12.81 -2.97
CA GLU A 77 -0.33 13.90 -2.91
C GLU A 77 1.02 13.53 -3.52
N ILE A 78 1.44 12.26 -3.41
CA ILE A 78 2.76 11.77 -3.83
C ILE A 78 2.61 10.39 -4.47
N ARG A 79 3.31 10.16 -5.60
CA ARG A 79 3.42 8.85 -6.28
C ARG A 79 4.89 8.42 -6.29
N GLY A 80 5.34 7.77 -5.23
CA GLY A 80 6.68 7.17 -5.18
C GLY A 80 6.65 5.79 -5.84
N ARG A 81 7.54 5.53 -6.80
CA ARG A 81 7.73 4.17 -7.33
C ARG A 81 8.38 3.32 -6.24
N LEU A 82 7.89 2.10 -6.09
CA LEU A 82 8.47 1.13 -5.17
C LEU A 82 9.45 0.27 -5.96
N ASP A 83 10.74 0.42 -5.68
CA ASP A 83 11.81 -0.34 -6.32
C ASP A 83 12.29 -1.43 -5.34
N GLY A 84 12.56 -2.63 -5.81
CA GLY A 84 13.18 -3.69 -4.98
C GLY A 84 14.67 -3.47 -4.68
N ARG A 85 15.27 -2.39 -5.20
CA ARG A 85 16.66 -2.02 -4.98
C ARG A 85 16.71 -1.01 -3.82
N GLY A 86 17.49 -1.30 -2.79
CA GLY A 86 17.75 -0.36 -1.69
C GLY A 86 18.27 1.00 -2.21
N PRO A 87 18.32 2.03 -1.36
CA PRO A 87 18.66 3.37 -1.79
C PRO A 87 20.01 3.36 -2.49
N GLU A 88 20.04 3.73 -3.78
CA GLU A 88 21.28 3.99 -4.48
C GLU A 88 21.78 5.34 -3.96
N GLU A 89 22.66 5.27 -2.97
CA GLU A 89 23.42 6.38 -2.42
C GLU A 89 24.36 6.96 -3.49
N HIS A 90 24.18 8.25 -3.79
CA HIS A 90 25.06 9.06 -4.63
C HIS A 90 25.95 9.95 -3.75
#